data_AF-A0A800DJL0-F1
#
_entry.id   AF-A0A800DJL0-F1
#
_cell.length_a   1.000
_cell.length_b   1.000
_cell.length_c   1.000
_cell.angle_alpha   90.00
_cell.angle_beta   90.00
_cell.angle_gamma   90.00
#
_symmetry.space_group_name_H-M   'P 1'
#
loop_
_entity.id
_entity.type
_entity.pdbx_description
1 polymer ?
#
loop_
_entity_poly.entity_id
_entity_poly.type
_entity_poly.pdbx_seq_one_letter_code
_entity_poly.pdbx_strand_id
1 'polypeptide(L)'
;MQLHEKVISVPLARQNRGLIEHIEKALSFRFVDGETPLRFAVTSIDDNHYHCEVGCLVGALPAEHRGTHTIFEFRQRGAEKTGHFNVVFLVPTGIGAEIGGHAGDATPAAQLLASGCDHLVTHPNVVNASDINEIPANASYVEGSVICRFLMGTVGLRLVRANQVLVVIDTQPDQMIENLTLNTVEAARATYGMKCAGIYRLDPPLELTATYADSGRAVGVGYGIDRLLDLLAETRDDYDAVAISSLITVPDGYHEQYFTSDGAMVNPWGGVEAM
;
A
#
# COMPACT_ATOMS: atom_id res chain seq x y z
N MET A 1 10.08 -16.33 1.02
CA MET A 1 9.37 -15.62 -0.08
C MET A 1 10.12 -14.35 -0.43
N GLN A 2 10.00 -13.89 -1.68
CA GLN A 2 10.66 -12.68 -2.19
C GLN A 2 9.64 -11.76 -2.85
N LEU A 3 9.71 -10.47 -2.53
CA LEU A 3 8.98 -9.40 -3.17
C LEU A 3 9.92 -8.68 -4.15
N HIS A 4 9.49 -8.41 -5.36
CA HIS A 4 10.27 -7.65 -6.34
C HIS A 4 9.40 -6.88 -7.32
N GLU A 5 9.99 -5.96 -8.08
CA GLU A 5 9.33 -5.22 -9.16
C GLU A 5 9.75 -5.74 -10.55
N LYS A 6 8.81 -5.82 -11.49
CA LYS A 6 9.04 -6.17 -12.90
C LYS A 6 8.58 -5.05 -13.81
N VAL A 7 9.42 -4.66 -14.77
CA VAL A 7 9.06 -3.72 -15.84
C VAL A 7 8.58 -4.49 -17.06
N ILE A 8 7.41 -4.12 -17.59
CA ILE A 8 6.73 -4.84 -18.66
C ILE A 8 6.09 -3.85 -19.63
N SER A 9 6.33 -4.00 -20.93
CA SER A 9 5.60 -3.25 -21.97
C SER A 9 4.42 -4.06 -22.51
N VAL A 10 3.23 -3.49 -22.46
CA VAL A 10 1.97 -4.09 -22.92
C VAL A 10 1.44 -3.33 -24.14
N PRO A 11 1.09 -3.98 -25.26
CA PRO A 11 0.54 -3.28 -26.43
C PRO A 11 -0.73 -2.49 -26.10
N LEU A 12 -0.99 -1.37 -26.79
CA LEU A 12 -2.21 -0.59 -26.56
C LEU A 12 -3.49 -1.41 -26.81
N ALA A 13 -4.48 -1.21 -25.93
CA ALA A 13 -5.81 -1.77 -26.11
C ALA A 13 -6.57 -0.97 -27.17
N ARG A 14 -7.33 -1.66 -28.04
CA ARG A 14 -8.16 -0.98 -29.04
C ARG A 14 -9.18 -0.07 -28.34
N GLN A 15 -9.08 1.23 -28.60
CA GLN A 15 -9.97 2.26 -28.03
C GLN A 15 -10.03 2.26 -26.48
N ASN A 16 -9.00 1.73 -25.80
CA ASN A 16 -8.93 1.62 -24.33
C ASN A 16 -10.13 0.88 -23.68
N ARG A 17 -10.81 0.00 -24.41
CA ARG A 17 -11.93 -0.81 -23.88
C ARG A 17 -11.42 -2.12 -23.28
N GLY A 18 -12.01 -2.54 -22.17
CA GLY A 18 -11.63 -3.79 -21.50
C GLY A 18 -10.17 -3.80 -21.07
N LEU A 19 -9.69 -2.65 -20.57
CA LEU A 19 -8.26 -2.43 -20.32
C LEU A 19 -7.71 -3.43 -19.29
N ILE A 20 -8.49 -3.73 -18.24
CA ILE A 20 -8.11 -4.66 -17.18
C ILE A 20 -7.92 -6.08 -17.75
N GLU A 21 -8.90 -6.59 -18.50
CA GLU A 21 -8.82 -7.92 -19.11
C GLU A 21 -7.72 -8.01 -20.17
N HIS A 22 -7.50 -6.93 -20.92
CA HIS A 22 -6.42 -6.84 -21.89
C HIS A 22 -5.04 -6.91 -21.23
N ILE A 23 -4.84 -6.14 -20.15
CA ILE A 23 -3.60 -6.17 -19.37
C ILE A 23 -3.38 -7.53 -18.73
N GLU A 24 -4.40 -8.09 -18.07
CA GLU A 24 -4.32 -9.42 -17.46
C GLU A 24 -3.90 -10.47 -18.49
N LYS A 25 -4.55 -10.47 -19.66
CA LYS A 25 -4.21 -11.39 -20.75
C LYS A 25 -2.78 -11.18 -21.24
N ALA A 26 -2.34 -9.93 -21.38
CA ALA A 26 -0.98 -9.61 -21.82
C ALA A 26 0.11 -10.00 -20.80
N LEU A 27 -0.26 -10.13 -19.52
CA LEU A 27 0.63 -10.52 -18.44
C LEU A 27 0.62 -12.02 -18.14
N SER A 28 -0.47 -12.73 -18.47
CA SER A 28 -0.66 -14.15 -18.17
C SER A 28 0.47 -15.10 -18.63
N PHE A 29 1.22 -14.72 -19.67
CA PHE A 29 2.34 -15.49 -20.22
C PHE A 29 3.72 -14.94 -19.84
N ARG A 30 3.79 -13.90 -19.00
CA ARG A 30 5.03 -13.21 -18.59
C ARG A 30 5.44 -13.47 -17.15
N PHE A 31 4.60 -14.16 -16.38
CA PHE A 31 4.92 -14.62 -15.03
C PHE A 31 5.44 -16.05 -15.08
N VAL A 32 6.47 -16.34 -14.28
CA VAL A 32 6.96 -17.71 -14.10
C VAL A 32 6.13 -18.45 -13.06
N ASP A 33 6.18 -19.78 -13.06
CA ASP A 33 5.48 -20.59 -12.05
C ASP A 33 5.90 -20.16 -10.63
N GLY A 34 4.91 -19.75 -9.82
CA GLY A 34 5.12 -19.29 -8.44
C GLY A 34 5.29 -17.78 -8.27
N GLU A 35 5.16 -16.97 -9.33
CA GLU A 35 5.02 -15.52 -9.25
C GLU A 35 3.54 -15.12 -9.12
N THR A 36 3.23 -14.29 -8.13
CA THR A 36 1.89 -13.70 -7.92
C THR A 36 1.97 -12.18 -8.03
N PRO A 37 1.24 -11.54 -8.95
CA PRO A 37 1.19 -10.08 -9.03
C PRO A 37 0.42 -9.51 -7.83
N LEU A 38 1.00 -8.53 -7.14
CA LEU A 38 0.43 -7.84 -5.99
C LEU A 38 0.02 -6.40 -6.32
N ARG A 39 0.76 -5.75 -7.21
CA ARG A 39 0.54 -4.36 -7.62
C ARG A 39 0.80 -4.21 -9.10
N PHE A 40 0.02 -3.34 -9.75
CA PHE A 40 0.22 -2.97 -11.14
C PHE A 40 0.12 -1.46 -11.30
N ALA A 41 1.03 -0.87 -12.06
CA ALA A 41 1.00 0.54 -12.44
C ALA A 41 1.35 0.70 -13.92
N VAL A 42 0.62 1.58 -14.61
CA VAL A 42 1.07 2.13 -15.91
C VAL A 42 1.86 3.39 -15.60
N THR A 43 3.12 3.44 -16.02
CA THR A 43 4.05 4.53 -15.70
C THR A 43 4.19 5.51 -16.85
N SER A 44 4.07 5.05 -18.08
CA SER A 44 3.99 5.91 -19.26
C SER A 44 3.27 5.19 -20.40
N ILE A 45 2.90 5.97 -21.43
CA ILE A 45 2.21 5.47 -22.62
C ILE A 45 2.91 6.08 -23.83
N ASP A 46 3.26 5.25 -24.80
CA ASP A 46 3.73 5.69 -26.12
C ASP A 46 2.73 5.31 -27.23
N ASP A 47 3.09 5.56 -28.49
CA ASP A 47 2.23 5.32 -29.65
C ASP A 47 1.75 3.86 -29.79
N ASN A 48 2.44 2.91 -29.17
CA ASN A 48 2.24 1.47 -29.36
C ASN A 48 2.07 0.67 -28.07
N HIS A 49 2.56 1.16 -26.93
CA HIS A 49 2.61 0.42 -25.67
C HIS A 49 2.24 1.25 -24.45
N TYR A 50 1.66 0.57 -23.46
CA TYR A 50 1.73 0.94 -22.06
C TYR A 50 3.07 0.44 -21.49
N HIS A 51 3.81 1.31 -20.83
CA HIS A 51 4.94 0.93 -20.00
C HIS A 51 4.45 0.71 -18.59
N CYS A 52 4.66 -0.50 -18.07
CA CYS A 52 4.07 -0.93 -16.82
C CYS A 52 5.14 -1.40 -15.83
N GLU A 53 4.83 -1.23 -14.56
CA GLU A 53 5.56 -1.78 -13.42
C GLU A 53 4.63 -2.71 -12.64
N VAL A 54 5.15 -3.88 -12.27
CA VAL A 54 4.39 -4.91 -11.56
C VAL A 54 5.15 -5.39 -10.34
N GLY A 55 4.62 -5.11 -9.16
CA GLY A 55 5.09 -5.69 -7.90
C GLY A 55 4.63 -7.14 -7.82
N CYS A 56 5.58 -8.06 -7.63
CA CYS A 56 5.36 -9.50 -7.65
C CYS A 56 5.89 -10.15 -6.37
N LEU A 57 5.14 -11.12 -5.85
CA LEU A 57 5.59 -12.06 -4.83
C LEU A 57 6.04 -13.36 -5.49
N VAL A 58 7.28 -13.76 -5.25
CA VAL A 58 7.83 -15.05 -5.62
C VAL A 58 7.82 -15.97 -4.42
N GLY A 59 7.18 -17.12 -4.59
CA GLY A 59 7.13 -18.17 -3.59
C GLY A 59 5.72 -18.74 -3.44
N ALA A 60 5.65 -19.94 -2.87
CA ALA A 60 4.40 -20.65 -2.76
C ALA A 60 3.54 -20.05 -1.65
N LEU A 61 2.46 -19.34 -2.01
CA LEU A 61 1.43 -18.93 -1.05
C LEU A 61 0.88 -20.14 -0.28
N PRO A 62 0.46 -19.96 0.99
CA PRO A 62 -0.28 -20.97 1.73
C PRO A 62 -1.44 -21.53 0.91
N ALA A 63 -1.78 -22.81 1.05
CA ALA A 63 -2.76 -23.49 0.19
C ALA A 63 -4.14 -22.79 0.18
N GLU A 64 -4.52 -22.21 1.31
CA GLU A 64 -5.70 -21.36 1.52
C GLU A 64 -5.70 -20.02 0.76
N HIS A 65 -4.54 -19.59 0.27
CA HIS A 65 -4.36 -18.37 -0.52
C HIS A 65 -3.91 -18.68 -1.96
N ARG A 66 -3.76 -19.97 -2.33
CA ARG A 66 -3.47 -20.37 -3.71
C ARG A 66 -4.73 -20.23 -4.56
N GLY A 67 -4.66 -19.41 -5.61
CA GLY A 67 -5.78 -19.17 -6.52
C GLY A 67 -6.80 -18.16 -5.99
N THR A 68 -6.49 -17.43 -4.92
CA THR A 68 -7.32 -16.30 -4.49
C THR A 68 -7.18 -15.15 -5.48
N HIS A 69 -8.33 -14.62 -5.90
CA HIS A 69 -8.57 -13.38 -6.64
C HIS A 69 -7.33 -12.64 -7.19
N THR A 70 -7.15 -12.70 -8.51
CA THR A 70 -6.21 -11.88 -9.28
C THR A 70 -6.41 -10.39 -8.99
N ILE A 71 -5.33 -9.60 -8.94
CA ILE A 71 -5.41 -8.14 -8.78
C ILE A 71 -6.15 -7.46 -9.94
N PHE A 72 -6.35 -8.17 -11.04
CA PHE A 72 -7.11 -7.75 -12.22
C PHE A 72 -8.58 -8.17 -12.16
N GLU A 73 -9.04 -8.80 -11.08
CA GLU A 73 -10.44 -9.19 -10.99
C GLU A 73 -11.33 -7.97 -10.86
N PHE A 74 -12.24 -7.81 -11.84
CA PHE A 74 -13.22 -6.73 -11.86
C PHE A 74 -14.64 -7.29 -11.76
N ARG A 75 -15.40 -6.78 -10.79
CA ARG A 75 -16.81 -7.12 -10.59
C ARG A 75 -17.65 -5.85 -10.64
N GLN A 76 -18.21 -5.60 -11.82
CA GLN A 76 -19.14 -4.47 -11.99
C GLN A 76 -20.33 -4.63 -11.04
N ARG A 77 -20.61 -3.59 -10.25
CA ARG A 77 -21.77 -3.55 -9.36
C ARG A 77 -23.05 -3.46 -10.18
N GLY A 78 -24.01 -4.34 -9.91
CA GLY A 78 -25.29 -4.39 -10.63
C GLY A 78 -26.31 -3.32 -10.24
N ALA A 79 -26.03 -2.53 -9.19
CA ALA A 79 -26.91 -1.46 -8.73
C ALA A 79 -26.08 -0.31 -8.15
N GLU A 80 -26.62 0.91 -8.31
CA GLU A 80 -26.09 2.12 -7.69
C GLU A 80 -26.93 2.49 -6.47
N LYS A 81 -26.26 2.92 -5.39
CA LYS A 81 -26.92 3.52 -4.23
C LYS A 81 -26.69 5.03 -4.27
N THR A 82 -27.69 5.78 -4.67
CA THR A 82 -27.62 7.25 -4.84
C THR A 82 -28.07 8.04 -3.60
N GLY A 83 -28.30 7.37 -2.47
CA GLY A 83 -28.74 8.01 -1.24
C GLY A 83 -27.68 8.83 -0.50
N HIS A 84 -26.40 8.65 -0.87
CA HIS A 84 -25.27 9.41 -0.33
C HIS A 84 -24.25 9.66 -1.44
N PHE A 85 -23.68 10.86 -1.46
CA PHE A 85 -22.55 11.21 -2.31
C PHE A 85 -21.25 10.81 -1.61
N ASN A 86 -20.67 9.69 -2.04
CA ASN A 86 -19.42 9.15 -1.52
C ASN A 86 -18.28 9.46 -2.49
N VAL A 87 -17.16 9.95 -1.97
CA VAL A 87 -15.98 10.29 -2.77
C VAL A 87 -14.81 9.41 -2.33
N VAL A 88 -13.96 9.01 -3.28
CA VAL A 88 -12.68 8.36 -2.99
C VAL A 88 -11.56 9.32 -3.37
N PHE A 89 -10.65 9.61 -2.44
CA PHE A 89 -9.47 10.43 -2.71
C PHE A 89 -8.18 9.67 -2.36
N LEU A 90 -7.33 9.51 -3.37
CA LEU A 90 -6.11 8.73 -3.33
C LEU A 90 -4.97 9.58 -3.88
N VAL A 91 -3.80 9.38 -3.28
CA VAL A 91 -2.51 9.93 -3.73
C VAL A 91 -1.54 8.76 -3.80
N PRO A 92 -1.13 8.30 -5.00
CA PRO A 92 -0.26 7.14 -5.10
C PRO A 92 1.12 7.41 -4.48
N THR A 93 1.63 6.48 -3.69
CA THR A 93 2.97 6.57 -3.10
C THR A 93 4.07 6.25 -4.11
N GLY A 94 5.20 6.94 -3.99
CA GLY A 94 6.42 6.65 -4.75
C GLY A 94 6.42 7.13 -6.21
N ILE A 95 5.47 8.01 -6.58
CA ILE A 95 5.33 8.51 -7.97
C ILE A 95 5.66 9.99 -8.15
N GLY A 96 5.93 10.73 -7.06
CA GLY A 96 6.15 12.18 -7.11
C GLY A 96 4.90 12.96 -7.51
N ALA A 97 3.76 12.70 -6.87
CA ALA A 97 2.52 13.40 -7.17
C ALA A 97 2.66 14.91 -6.89
N GLU A 98 2.25 15.77 -7.84
CA GLU A 98 2.32 17.23 -7.67
C GLU A 98 1.46 17.74 -6.51
N ILE A 99 0.36 17.05 -6.22
CA ILE A 99 -0.50 17.27 -5.06
C ILE A 99 -0.55 15.97 -4.27
N GLY A 100 -0.13 16.00 -3.01
CA GLY A 100 -0.06 14.82 -2.15
C GLY A 100 1.31 14.16 -2.10
N GLY A 101 2.25 14.59 -2.95
CA GLY A 101 3.59 14.01 -3.00
C GLY A 101 4.48 14.42 -1.84
N HIS A 102 4.04 15.40 -1.03
CA HIS A 102 4.79 15.93 0.10
C HIS A 102 4.04 15.70 1.41
N ALA A 103 4.73 15.81 2.54
CA ALA A 103 4.10 15.57 3.83
C ALA A 103 2.95 16.57 4.08
N GLY A 104 1.72 16.07 4.09
CA GLY A 104 0.52 16.81 4.47
C GLY A 104 -0.10 17.73 3.41
N ASP A 105 0.52 17.88 2.24
CA ASP A 105 0.05 18.79 1.18
C ASP A 105 -1.29 18.37 0.53
N ALA A 106 -1.67 17.09 0.63
CA ALA A 106 -2.98 16.60 0.23
C ALA A 106 -4.09 16.88 1.26
N THR A 107 -3.75 17.22 2.50
CA THR A 107 -4.74 17.43 3.57
C THR A 107 -5.75 18.53 3.23
N PRO A 108 -5.36 19.72 2.73
CA PRO A 108 -6.32 20.75 2.35
C PRO A 108 -7.30 20.30 1.26
N ALA A 109 -6.81 19.52 0.27
CA ALA A 109 -7.66 18.95 -0.77
C ALA A 109 -8.65 17.93 -0.19
N ALA A 110 -8.20 17.09 0.75
CA ALA A 110 -9.05 16.15 1.46
C ALA A 110 -10.15 16.87 2.25
N GLN A 111 -9.82 17.94 2.98
CA GLN A 111 -10.79 18.76 3.73
C GLN A 111 -11.83 19.41 2.79
N LEU A 112 -11.40 19.94 1.65
CA LEU A 112 -12.29 20.52 0.65
C LEU A 112 -13.26 19.46 0.08
N LEU A 113 -12.74 18.31 -0.33
CA LEU A 113 -13.57 17.22 -0.87
C LEU A 113 -14.54 16.68 0.20
N ALA A 114 -14.08 16.51 1.43
CA ALA A 114 -14.89 16.10 2.57
C ALA A 114 -16.04 17.07 2.84
N SER A 115 -15.83 18.38 2.70
CA SER A 115 -16.88 19.39 2.90
C SER A 115 -18.00 19.33 1.85
N GLY A 116 -17.72 18.74 0.69
CA GLY A 116 -18.65 18.63 -0.44
C GLY A 116 -19.30 17.26 -0.59
N CYS A 117 -19.00 16.28 0.27
CA CYS A 117 -19.55 14.93 0.19
C CYS A 117 -20.09 14.43 1.54
N ASP A 118 -20.93 13.41 1.49
CA ASP A 118 -21.44 12.76 2.70
C ASP A 118 -20.33 11.95 3.38
N HIS A 119 -19.48 11.29 2.58
CA HIS A 119 -18.41 10.45 3.08
C HIS A 119 -17.20 10.43 2.15
N LEU A 120 -16.01 10.62 2.72
CA LEU A 120 -14.75 10.55 2.00
C LEU A 120 -14.01 9.25 2.36
N VAL A 121 -13.77 8.37 1.40
CA VAL A 121 -12.85 7.23 1.57
C VAL A 121 -11.46 7.69 1.15
N THR A 122 -10.49 7.58 2.05
CA THR A 122 -9.11 7.97 1.77
C THR A 122 -8.11 7.02 2.43
N HIS A 123 -6.82 7.33 2.30
CA HIS A 123 -5.72 6.43 2.63
C HIS A 123 -4.56 7.18 3.31
N PRO A 124 -3.56 6.47 3.86
CA PRO A 124 -2.49 7.05 4.67
C PRO A 124 -1.83 8.29 4.07
N ASN A 125 -1.48 8.23 2.78
CA ASN A 125 -0.66 9.25 2.15
C ASN A 125 -1.40 10.56 1.88
N VAL A 126 -2.70 10.63 2.14
CA VAL A 126 -3.49 11.87 1.97
C VAL A 126 -3.54 12.69 3.24
N VAL A 127 -3.66 12.03 4.40
CA VAL A 127 -4.00 12.68 5.68
C VAL A 127 -2.87 12.63 6.70
N ASN A 128 -1.82 11.83 6.45
CA ASN A 128 -0.65 11.77 7.32
C ASN A 128 0.45 12.72 6.81
N ALA A 129 1.13 13.36 7.75
CA ALA A 129 2.31 14.18 7.52
C ALA A 129 3.29 13.96 8.68
N SER A 130 4.09 12.89 8.58
CA SER A 130 4.92 12.40 9.69
C SER A 130 4.06 12.12 10.93
N ASP A 131 4.27 12.88 12.02
CA ASP A 131 3.55 12.72 13.30
C ASP A 131 2.17 13.40 13.32
N ILE A 132 1.75 14.03 12.20
CA ILE A 132 0.49 14.75 12.08
C ILE A 132 -0.50 13.89 11.29
N ASN A 133 -1.74 13.80 11.79
CA ASN A 133 -2.87 13.22 11.06
C ASN A 133 -4.06 14.17 11.14
N GLU A 134 -4.51 14.67 10.00
CA GLU A 134 -5.60 15.65 9.88
C GLU A 134 -6.75 15.10 9.03
N ILE A 135 -7.19 13.89 9.38
CA ILE A 135 -8.31 13.24 8.69
C ILE A 135 -9.64 14.00 8.90
N PRO A 136 -10.41 14.27 7.82
CA PRO A 136 -11.74 14.87 7.95
C PRO A 136 -12.70 14.01 8.78
N ALA A 137 -13.61 14.65 9.53
CA ALA A 137 -14.51 13.95 10.46
C ALA A 137 -15.46 12.95 9.80
N ASN A 138 -15.82 13.17 8.53
CA ASN A 138 -16.65 12.27 7.72
C ASN A 138 -15.83 11.34 6.82
N ALA A 139 -14.52 11.15 7.09
CA ALA A 139 -13.67 10.30 6.29
C ALA A 139 -13.41 8.92 6.91
N SER A 140 -13.19 7.92 6.05
CA SER A 140 -12.69 6.60 6.41
C SER A 140 -11.26 6.42 5.94
N TYR A 141 -10.42 5.88 6.82
CA TYR A 141 -9.03 5.55 6.56
C TYR A 141 -8.92 4.09 6.11
N VAL A 142 -8.53 3.86 4.86
CA VAL A 142 -8.48 2.53 4.24
C VAL A 142 -7.12 2.33 3.57
N GLU A 143 -6.57 1.13 3.70
CA GLU A 143 -5.33 0.74 3.03
C GLU A 143 -5.50 0.74 1.49
N GLY A 144 -4.45 1.13 0.76
CA GLY A 144 -4.51 1.40 -0.69
C GLY A 144 -4.97 0.20 -1.53
N SER A 145 -4.45 -1.00 -1.29
CA SER A 145 -4.86 -2.23 -1.97
C SER A 145 -6.34 -2.56 -1.71
N VAL A 146 -6.84 -2.30 -0.49
CA VAL A 146 -8.26 -2.48 -0.14
C VAL A 146 -9.12 -1.47 -0.89
N ILE A 147 -8.67 -0.21 -1.05
CA ILE A 147 -9.40 0.78 -1.87
C ILE A 147 -9.44 0.35 -3.33
N CYS A 148 -8.33 -0.14 -3.90
CA CYS A 148 -8.31 -0.68 -5.26
C CYS A 148 -9.32 -1.82 -5.41
N ARG A 149 -9.31 -2.80 -4.51
CA ARG A 149 -10.28 -3.91 -4.50
C ARG A 149 -11.73 -3.43 -4.32
N PHE A 150 -11.94 -2.39 -3.51
CA PHE A 150 -13.24 -1.76 -3.35
C PHE A 150 -13.69 -1.11 -4.66
N LEU A 151 -12.85 -0.32 -5.33
CA LEU A 151 -13.19 0.28 -6.63
C LEU A 151 -13.44 -0.77 -7.71
N MET A 152 -12.68 -1.87 -7.69
CA MET A 152 -12.83 -3.02 -8.58
C MET A 152 -14.05 -3.91 -8.26
N GLY A 153 -14.76 -3.64 -7.16
CA GLY A 153 -15.99 -4.34 -6.77
C GLY A 153 -15.78 -5.74 -6.19
N THR A 154 -14.54 -6.12 -5.87
CA THR A 154 -14.21 -7.44 -5.30
C THR A 154 -14.39 -7.50 -3.79
N VAL A 155 -14.37 -6.35 -3.11
CA VAL A 155 -14.66 -6.23 -1.68
C VAL A 155 -15.67 -5.11 -1.40
N GLY A 156 -16.34 -5.21 -0.24
CA GLY A 156 -17.14 -4.15 0.34
C GLY A 156 -16.47 -3.58 1.59
N LEU A 157 -16.68 -2.28 1.85
CA LEU A 157 -16.21 -1.64 3.08
C LEU A 157 -17.30 -1.70 4.15
N ARG A 158 -16.91 -2.02 5.37
CA ARG A 158 -17.77 -1.95 6.55
C ARG A 158 -17.18 -0.92 7.52
N LEU A 159 -17.95 0.13 7.78
CA LEU A 159 -17.57 1.12 8.78
C LEU A 159 -17.60 0.49 10.17
N VAL A 160 -16.52 0.67 10.92
CA VAL A 160 -16.35 0.17 12.28
C VAL A 160 -15.89 1.30 13.18
N ARG A 161 -16.21 1.21 14.47
CA ARG A 161 -15.79 2.22 15.45
C ARG A 161 -14.33 2.06 15.86
N ALA A 162 -13.83 0.83 15.89
CA ALA A 162 -12.47 0.47 16.24
C ALA A 162 -12.13 -0.90 15.66
N ASN A 163 -10.85 -1.11 15.33
CA ASN A 163 -10.27 -2.39 14.94
C ASN A 163 -9.47 -2.98 16.11
N GLN A 164 -9.40 -4.31 16.22
CA GLN A 164 -8.35 -5.00 16.97
C GLN A 164 -7.07 -4.99 16.14
N VAL A 165 -6.03 -4.34 16.64
CA VAL A 165 -4.77 -4.14 15.91
C VAL A 165 -3.71 -5.10 16.45
N LEU A 166 -3.24 -6.00 15.60
CA LEU A 166 -2.02 -6.77 15.83
C LEU A 166 -0.83 -5.89 15.46
N VAL A 167 0.16 -5.77 16.35
CA VAL A 167 1.39 -5.03 16.06
C VAL A 167 2.51 -6.02 15.82
N VAL A 168 3.19 -5.91 14.68
CA VAL A 168 4.39 -6.68 14.35
C VAL A 168 5.56 -5.71 14.26
N ILE A 169 6.63 -5.99 15.00
CA ILE A 169 7.85 -5.19 15.00
C ILE A 169 9.02 -6.07 14.59
N ASP A 170 9.86 -5.58 13.69
CA ASP A 170 11.11 -6.24 13.36
C ASP A 170 12.08 -6.18 14.55
N THR A 171 12.88 -7.24 14.73
CA THR A 171 14.03 -7.18 15.63
C THR A 171 15.02 -6.14 15.14
N GLN A 172 15.37 -5.19 16.01
CA GLN A 172 16.24 -4.06 15.69
C GLN A 172 17.60 -4.18 16.38
N PRO A 173 18.71 -3.87 15.69
CA PRO A 173 20.02 -3.75 16.36
C PRO A 173 20.04 -2.64 17.42
N ASP A 174 19.33 -1.54 17.15
CA ASP A 174 19.20 -0.41 18.06
C ASP A 174 17.93 -0.53 18.92
N GLN A 175 18.14 -0.74 20.23
CA GLN A 175 17.05 -0.81 21.21
C GLN A 175 16.24 0.48 21.30
N MET A 176 16.79 1.63 20.89
CA MET A 176 16.05 2.88 20.88
C MET A 176 14.86 2.80 19.92
N ILE A 177 15.03 2.18 18.74
CA ILE A 177 13.96 2.03 17.75
C ILE A 177 12.84 1.15 18.31
N GLU A 178 13.18 -0.01 18.90
CA GLU A 178 12.20 -0.90 19.52
C GLU A 178 11.42 -0.19 20.64
N ASN A 179 12.13 0.55 21.51
CA ASN A 179 11.50 1.32 22.58
C ASN A 179 10.57 2.43 22.05
N LEU A 180 10.97 3.13 20.98
CA LEU A 180 10.13 4.15 20.36
C LEU A 180 8.85 3.53 19.79
N THR A 181 8.94 2.39 19.10
CA THR A 181 7.77 1.68 18.59
C THR A 181 6.83 1.23 19.71
N LEU A 182 7.37 0.65 20.79
CA LEU A 182 6.58 0.24 21.95
C LEU A 182 5.89 1.44 22.62
N ASN A 183 6.62 2.55 22.81
CA ASN A 183 6.06 3.78 23.36
C ASN A 183 4.95 4.35 22.47
N THR A 184 5.08 4.28 21.15
CA THR A 184 4.03 4.71 20.21
C THR A 184 2.77 3.87 20.35
N VAL A 185 2.91 2.55 20.48
CA VAL A 185 1.77 1.63 20.70
C VAL A 185 1.07 1.95 22.02
N GLU A 186 1.82 2.09 23.11
CA GLU A 186 1.25 2.41 24.43
C GLU A 186 0.62 3.81 24.46
N ALA A 187 1.23 4.79 23.78
CA ALA A 187 0.62 6.11 23.60
C ALA A 187 -0.72 5.99 22.87
N ALA A 188 -0.79 5.28 21.75
CA ALA A 188 -2.02 5.10 21.00
C ALA A 188 -3.12 4.37 21.81
N ARG A 189 -2.73 3.41 22.65
CA ARG A 189 -3.66 2.76 23.60
C ARG A 189 -4.19 3.76 24.63
N ALA A 190 -3.31 4.56 25.23
CA ALA A 190 -3.67 5.48 26.30
C ALA A 190 -4.45 6.71 25.82
N THR A 191 -4.12 7.27 24.65
CA THR A 191 -4.69 8.55 24.17
C THR A 191 -5.83 8.35 23.18
N TYR A 192 -5.74 7.37 22.28
CA TYR A 192 -6.75 7.09 21.26
C TYR A 192 -7.67 5.91 21.60
N GLY A 193 -7.38 5.17 22.68
CA GLY A 193 -8.13 3.97 23.04
C GLY A 193 -7.93 2.82 22.05
N MET A 194 -6.77 2.75 21.39
CA MET A 194 -6.44 1.68 20.45
C MET A 194 -6.58 0.31 21.14
N LYS A 195 -7.26 -0.63 20.47
CA LYS A 195 -7.35 -2.00 20.94
C LYS A 195 -6.19 -2.80 20.34
N CYS A 196 -5.23 -3.17 21.17
CA CYS A 196 -4.08 -3.95 20.76
C CYS A 196 -4.34 -5.44 21.03
N ALA A 197 -4.33 -6.26 19.98
CA ALA A 197 -4.49 -7.72 20.06
C ALA A 197 -3.21 -8.40 20.59
N GLY A 198 -2.06 -7.78 20.33
CA GLY A 198 -0.75 -8.24 20.78
C GLY A 198 0.35 -7.49 20.07
N ILE A 199 1.56 -7.56 20.62
CA ILE A 199 2.79 -7.04 20.01
C ILE A 199 3.72 -8.23 19.80
N TYR A 200 4.08 -8.50 18.56
CA TYR A 200 4.91 -9.62 18.16
C TYR A 200 6.21 -9.11 17.56
N ARG A 201 7.32 -9.69 18.00
CA ARG A 201 8.63 -9.38 17.44
C ARG A 201 9.00 -10.42 16.40
N LEU A 202 9.33 -9.98 15.18
CA LEU A 202 9.81 -10.83 14.11
C LEU A 202 11.33 -10.99 14.22
N ASP A 203 11.77 -12.22 14.45
CA ASP A 203 13.19 -12.61 14.53
C ASP A 203 13.41 -13.88 13.69
N PRO A 204 14.16 -13.83 12.58
CA PRO A 204 14.86 -12.65 12.05
C PRO A 204 13.90 -11.59 11.46
N PRO A 205 14.32 -10.31 11.34
CA PRO A 205 13.48 -9.23 10.81
C PRO A 205 13.23 -9.38 9.30
N LEU A 206 12.25 -8.65 8.76
CA LEU A 206 12.09 -8.46 7.32
C LEU A 206 13.34 -7.80 6.71
N GLU A 207 13.71 -8.23 5.51
CA GLU A 207 14.81 -7.62 4.77
C GLU A 207 14.23 -6.81 3.62
N LEU A 208 14.08 -5.50 3.82
CA LEU A 208 13.47 -4.60 2.85
C LEU A 208 14.52 -3.63 2.31
N THR A 209 14.59 -3.50 0.98
CA THR A 209 15.50 -2.58 0.30
C THR A 209 14.74 -1.76 -0.73
N ALA A 210 14.86 -0.44 -0.65
CA ALA A 210 14.28 0.50 -1.59
C ALA A 210 15.32 1.00 -2.60
N THR A 211 14.89 1.19 -3.85
CA THR A 211 15.70 1.71 -4.97
C THR A 211 14.83 2.59 -5.87
N TYR A 212 15.37 3.11 -6.99
CA TYR A 212 14.57 3.73 -8.05
C TYR A 212 14.61 2.90 -9.33
N ALA A 213 13.47 2.83 -10.01
CA ALA A 213 13.41 2.35 -11.39
C ALA A 213 13.91 3.42 -12.36
N ASP A 214 14.19 3.02 -13.61
CA ASP A 214 14.56 3.93 -14.70
C ASP A 214 13.48 5.00 -14.98
N SER A 215 12.23 4.74 -14.56
CA SER A 215 11.11 5.67 -14.62
C SER A 215 11.19 6.81 -13.60
N GLY A 216 12.13 6.75 -12.65
CA GLY A 216 12.26 7.69 -11.52
C GLY A 216 11.33 7.39 -10.34
N ARG A 217 10.51 6.35 -10.43
CA ARG A 217 9.63 5.89 -9.33
C ARG A 217 10.43 5.12 -8.29
N ALA A 218 10.02 5.26 -7.03
CA ALA A 218 10.54 4.44 -5.95
C ALA A 218 10.02 3.00 -6.09
N VAL A 219 10.93 2.03 -5.99
CA VAL A 219 10.67 0.59 -6.10
C VAL A 219 11.42 -0.14 -4.99
N GLY A 220 11.29 -1.47 -4.90
CA GLY A 220 12.18 -2.21 -4.02
C GLY A 220 12.04 -3.71 -4.05
N VAL A 221 12.73 -4.34 -3.11
CA VAL A 221 12.80 -5.79 -2.94
C VAL A 221 12.64 -6.11 -1.46
N GLY A 222 11.92 -7.20 -1.16
CA GLY A 222 11.69 -7.67 0.20
C GLY A 222 11.95 -9.16 0.34
N TYR A 223 12.50 -9.60 1.48
CA TYR A 223 12.66 -11.01 1.81
C TYR A 223 12.09 -11.35 3.18
N GLY A 224 11.76 -12.64 3.34
CA GLY A 224 11.30 -13.21 4.60
C GLY A 224 9.85 -12.87 4.97
N ILE A 225 9.06 -12.50 3.95
CA ILE A 225 7.62 -12.19 4.04
C ILE A 225 6.81 -13.40 4.53
N ASP A 226 7.27 -14.63 4.24
CA ASP A 226 6.67 -15.89 4.68
C ASP A 226 6.52 -15.95 6.20
N ARG A 227 7.52 -15.51 6.97
CA ARG A 227 7.44 -15.51 8.45
C ARG A 227 6.35 -14.59 8.98
N LEU A 228 6.15 -13.44 8.32
CA LEU A 228 5.06 -12.54 8.65
C LEU A 228 3.72 -13.22 8.31
N LEU A 229 3.59 -13.84 7.14
CA LEU A 229 2.36 -14.54 6.75
C LEU A 229 2.03 -15.70 7.68
N ASP A 230 3.04 -16.48 8.10
CA ASP A 230 2.87 -17.59 9.04
C ASP A 230 2.35 -17.07 10.40
N LEU A 231 2.95 -16.00 10.94
CA LEU A 231 2.47 -15.34 12.15
C LEU A 231 1.02 -14.86 12.00
N LEU A 232 0.70 -14.19 10.90
CA LEU A 232 -0.65 -13.68 10.64
C LEU A 232 -1.69 -14.80 10.50
N ALA A 233 -1.30 -15.94 9.93
CA ALA A 233 -2.16 -17.12 9.84
C ALA A 233 -2.40 -17.75 11.22
N GLU A 234 -1.35 -17.86 12.04
CA GLU A 234 -1.44 -18.41 13.41
C GLU A 234 -2.34 -17.56 14.32
N THR A 235 -2.33 -16.23 14.16
CA THR A 235 -3.11 -15.31 14.99
C THR A 235 -4.36 -14.77 14.28
N ARG A 236 -4.82 -15.40 13.19
CA ARG A 236 -5.81 -14.80 12.28
C ARG A 236 -7.08 -14.35 12.97
N ASP A 237 -7.56 -15.10 13.95
CA ASP A 237 -8.83 -14.84 14.64
C ASP A 237 -8.75 -13.73 15.71
N ASP A 238 -7.55 -13.23 16.01
CA ASP A 238 -7.31 -12.28 17.11
C ASP A 238 -7.36 -10.81 16.66
N TYR A 239 -7.31 -10.53 15.35
CA TYR A 239 -7.16 -9.17 14.83
C TYR A 239 -8.04 -8.83 13.62
N ASP A 240 -8.35 -7.54 13.49
CA ASP A 240 -9.05 -6.93 12.36
C ASP A 240 -8.08 -6.19 11.42
N ALA A 241 -6.98 -5.67 11.98
CA ALA A 241 -5.96 -4.90 11.27
C ALA A 241 -4.56 -5.25 11.78
N VAL A 242 -3.54 -4.99 10.96
CA VAL A 242 -2.14 -5.21 11.28
C VAL A 242 -1.40 -3.88 11.17
N ALA A 243 -0.58 -3.57 12.16
CA ALA A 243 0.42 -2.50 12.11
C ALA A 243 1.80 -3.16 12.04
N ILE A 244 2.64 -2.71 11.11
CA ILE A 244 3.98 -3.28 10.89
C ILE A 244 5.01 -2.17 11.10
N SER A 245 6.02 -2.45 11.92
CA SER A 245 7.21 -1.61 12.08
C SER A 245 8.42 -2.39 11.59
N SER A 246 8.95 -1.98 10.44
CA SER A 246 10.08 -2.62 9.77
C SER A 246 11.12 -1.59 9.36
N LEU A 247 12.35 -2.03 9.12
CA LEU A 247 13.38 -1.18 8.52
C LEU A 247 13.46 -1.39 7.02
N ILE A 248 13.52 -0.28 6.28
CA ILE A 248 13.78 -0.28 4.84
C ILE A 248 15.15 0.34 4.61
N THR A 249 16.04 -0.47 4.06
CA THR A 249 17.39 -0.05 3.67
C THR A 249 17.32 0.73 2.36
N VAL A 250 18.02 1.86 2.29
CA VAL A 250 18.20 2.64 1.06
C VAL A 250 19.69 2.80 0.78
N PRO A 251 20.11 3.02 -0.48
CA PRO A 251 21.51 3.31 -0.80
C PRO A 251 22.11 4.44 0.03
N ASP A 252 23.42 4.36 0.28
CA ASP A 252 24.16 5.38 1.02
C ASP A 252 23.96 6.77 0.41
N GLY A 253 23.74 7.76 1.27
CA GLY A 253 23.49 9.15 0.88
C GLY A 253 22.03 9.47 0.52
N TYR A 254 21.16 8.47 0.28
CA TYR A 254 19.77 8.75 -0.09
C TYR A 254 18.97 9.46 1.01
N HIS A 255 19.27 9.16 2.28
CA HIS A 255 18.66 9.88 3.41
C HIS A 255 18.95 11.38 3.33
N GLU A 256 20.24 11.75 3.27
CA GLU A 256 20.67 13.14 3.20
C GLU A 256 20.11 13.81 1.96
N GLN A 257 20.29 13.18 0.79
CA GLN A 257 19.80 13.70 -0.48
C GLN A 257 18.29 13.98 -0.43
N TYR A 258 17.49 13.06 0.10
CA TYR A 258 16.03 13.25 0.21
C TYR A 258 15.71 14.49 1.05
N PHE A 259 16.28 14.61 2.25
CA PHE A 259 16.03 15.74 3.15
C PHE A 259 16.59 17.07 2.65
N THR A 260 17.61 17.07 1.78
CA THR A 260 18.22 18.28 1.21
C THR A 260 17.77 18.57 -0.22
N SER A 261 16.87 17.77 -0.80
CA SER A 261 16.45 17.91 -2.21
C SER A 261 15.42 18.99 -2.47
N ASP A 262 14.95 19.70 -1.44
CA ASP A 262 13.84 20.66 -1.52
C ASP A 262 12.60 20.10 -2.23
N GLY A 263 12.32 18.80 -2.02
CA GLY A 263 11.18 18.09 -2.61
C GLY A 263 11.40 17.57 -4.03
N ALA A 264 12.59 17.77 -4.63
CA ALA A 264 12.89 17.27 -5.96
C ALA A 264 13.08 15.73 -6.01
N MET A 265 13.42 15.12 -4.87
CA MET A 265 13.58 13.67 -4.77
C MET A 265 12.26 13.03 -4.34
N VAL A 266 11.79 12.07 -5.13
CA VAL A 266 10.65 11.21 -4.77
C VAL A 266 10.98 10.44 -3.49
N ASN A 267 10.03 10.26 -2.57
CA ASN A 267 10.25 9.45 -1.37
C ASN A 267 10.82 8.05 -1.71
N PRO A 268 12.06 7.72 -1.30
CA PRO A 268 12.71 6.45 -1.65
C PRO A 268 12.02 5.24 -1.02
N TRP A 269 11.41 5.37 0.15
CA TRP A 269 10.75 4.27 0.87
C TRP A 269 9.42 3.85 0.22
N GLY A 270 8.80 4.79 -0.50
CA GLY A 270 7.44 4.66 -1.01
C GLY A 270 7.18 3.51 -1.98
N GLY A 271 8.23 2.95 -2.58
CA GLY A 271 8.14 1.77 -3.45
C GLY A 271 7.81 0.51 -2.65
N VAL A 272 8.63 0.23 -1.64
CA VAL A 272 8.47 -0.93 -0.76
C VAL A 272 7.22 -0.79 0.10
N GLU A 273 6.92 0.40 0.63
CA GLU A 273 5.72 0.65 1.43
C GLU A 273 4.40 0.38 0.69
N ALA A 274 4.42 0.49 -0.64
CA ALA A 274 3.24 0.34 -1.48
C ALA A 274 3.05 -1.08 -2.04
N MET A 275 3.97 -2.01 -1.76
CA MET A 275 3.91 -3.42 -2.17
C MET A 275 3.42 -4.32 -1.04
#